data_AF-A2FJY5-F1
#
_entry.id   AF-A2FJY5-F1
#
_cell.length_a   1.000
_cell.length_b   1.000
_cell.length_c   1.000
_cell.angle_alpha   90.00
_cell.angle_beta   90.00
_cell.angle_gamma   90.00
#
_symmetry.space_group_name_H-M   'P 1'
#
loop_
_entity.id
_entity.type
_entity.pdbx_description
1 polymer ?
#
loop_
_entity_poly.entity_id
_entity_poly.type
_entity_poly.pdbx_seq_one_letter_code
_entity_poly.pdbx_strand_id
1 'polypeptide(L)'
;MSDDYAKPYLDFIRAFEKLFLIKSNESVEDMCNIITNVLLLKYQLTKKQLAKIIIKALQYNYASCDNYAKIFKNIGMEINDLSKLKFPSESSIEFTVMHDRIDKFKEYISQNEIKNEKFLKIPVLNNIELKSDSISFSYYHMSEKDNLALSLIETCAYFGSVNIFFFLISSQKYTISKKMPSILINW
;
A
#
# COMPACT_ATOMS: atom_id res chain seq x y z
N MET A 1 -11.83 -5.61 -37.63
CA MET A 1 -12.37 -6.66 -36.74
C MET A 1 -12.48 -6.07 -35.35
N SER A 2 -13.64 -5.49 -35.04
CA SER A 2 -13.96 -4.99 -33.71
C SER A 2 -14.98 -5.95 -33.12
N ASP A 3 -14.52 -6.84 -32.24
CA ASP A 3 -15.35 -7.33 -31.17
C ASP A 3 -14.47 -7.46 -29.93
N ASP A 4 -14.99 -6.83 -28.89
CA ASP A 4 -14.32 -6.41 -27.67
C ASP A 4 -14.05 -7.64 -26.78
N TYR A 5 -12.96 -8.36 -27.05
CA TYR A 5 -12.54 -9.57 -26.32
C TYR A 5 -12.47 -9.37 -24.80
N ALA A 6 -12.39 -8.13 -24.31
CA ALA A 6 -12.36 -7.80 -22.89
C ALA A 6 -13.75 -7.75 -22.23
N LYS A 7 -14.85 -7.57 -22.98
CA LYS A 7 -16.21 -7.47 -22.43
C LYS A 7 -16.61 -8.60 -21.48
N PRO A 8 -16.32 -9.88 -21.77
CA PRO A 8 -16.67 -10.98 -20.86
C PRO A 8 -15.90 -10.96 -19.53
N TYR A 9 -14.78 -10.23 -19.46
CA TYR A 9 -13.89 -10.16 -18.30
C TYR A 9 -13.92 -8.80 -17.59
N LEU A 10 -14.87 -7.94 -17.96
CA LEU A 10 -14.94 -6.57 -17.45
C LEU A 10 -15.12 -6.52 -15.94
N ASP A 11 -15.89 -7.43 -15.36
CA ASP A 11 -16.08 -7.52 -13.92
C ASP A 11 -14.84 -8.06 -13.19
N PHE A 12 -14.10 -8.98 -13.80
CA PHE A 12 -12.80 -9.44 -13.31
C PHE A 12 -11.78 -8.29 -13.25
N ILE A 13 -11.67 -7.52 -14.33
CA ILE A 13 -10.77 -6.35 -14.41
C ILE A 13 -11.17 -5.32 -13.36
N ARG A 14 -12.45 -4.94 -13.30
CA ARG A 14 -12.97 -3.99 -12.31
C ARG A 14 -12.76 -4.44 -10.87
N ALA A 15 -12.86 -5.75 -10.60
CA ALA A 15 -12.58 -6.29 -9.28
C ALA A 15 -11.12 -6.05 -8.87
N PHE A 16 -10.17 -6.22 -9.78
CA PHE A 16 -8.77 -5.89 -9.50
C PHE A 16 -8.50 -4.39 -9.43
N GLU A 17 -9.06 -3.58 -10.33
CA GLU A 17 -8.93 -2.12 -10.24
C GLU A 17 -9.38 -1.62 -8.87
N LYS A 18 -10.55 -2.08 -8.40
CA LYS A 18 -11.06 -1.72 -7.08
C LYS A 18 -10.14 -2.22 -5.96
N LEU A 19 -9.63 -3.47 -6.05
CA LEU A 19 -8.72 -4.05 -5.06
C LEU A 19 -7.40 -3.27 -4.93
N PHE A 20 -6.82 -2.80 -6.03
CA PHE A 20 -5.56 -2.06 -6.03
C PHE A 20 -5.74 -0.60 -5.60
N LEU A 21 -6.93 -0.03 -5.82
CA LEU A 21 -7.24 1.38 -5.52
C LEU A 21 -8.04 1.58 -4.24
N ILE A 22 -8.04 0.58 -3.34
CA ILE A 22 -8.77 0.67 -2.07
C ILE A 22 -8.33 1.91 -1.31
N LYS A 23 -9.29 2.71 -0.85
CA LYS A 23 -9.00 3.87 0.00
C LYS A 23 -8.87 3.44 1.46
N SER A 24 -7.96 4.05 2.21
CA SER A 24 -7.74 3.66 3.62
C SER A 24 -8.97 3.88 4.51
N ASN A 25 -9.84 4.82 4.14
CA ASN A 25 -11.03 5.20 4.89
C ASN A 25 -12.33 4.55 4.41
N GLU A 26 -12.30 3.73 3.35
CA GLU A 26 -13.52 3.07 2.87
C GLU A 26 -13.79 1.74 3.57
N SER A 27 -15.07 1.36 3.65
CA SER A 27 -15.44 0.04 4.15
C SER A 27 -14.99 -1.05 3.19
N VAL A 28 -14.41 -2.12 3.72
CA VAL A 28 -13.96 -3.26 2.92
C VAL A 28 -15.08 -4.24 2.57
N GLU A 29 -16.27 -4.10 3.15
CA GLU A 29 -17.38 -5.05 2.96
C GLU A 29 -17.76 -5.21 1.49
N ASP A 30 -17.89 -4.10 0.76
CA ASP A 30 -18.18 -4.11 -0.67
C ASP A 30 -17.06 -4.82 -1.46
N MET A 31 -15.81 -4.62 -1.06
CA MET A 31 -14.68 -5.27 -1.70
C MET A 31 -14.66 -6.77 -1.41
N CYS A 32 -14.93 -7.17 -0.16
CA CYS A 32 -15.09 -8.56 0.26
C CYS A 32 -16.21 -9.26 -0.54
N ASN A 33 -17.34 -8.59 -0.75
CA ASN A 33 -18.44 -9.09 -1.56
C ASN A 33 -18.03 -9.30 -3.03
N ILE A 34 -17.29 -8.35 -3.61
CA ILE A 34 -16.75 -8.48 -4.98
C ILE A 34 -15.76 -9.64 -5.07
N ILE A 35 -14.85 -9.77 -4.10
CA ILE A 35 -13.89 -10.87 -4.04
C ILE A 35 -14.61 -12.21 -4.02
N THR A 36 -15.60 -12.37 -3.14
CA THR A 36 -16.36 -13.62 -3.00
C THR A 36 -17.10 -13.94 -4.29
N ASN A 37 -17.93 -13.02 -4.79
CA ASN A 37 -18.84 -13.33 -5.88
C ASN A 37 -18.15 -13.39 -7.25
N VAL A 38 -17.16 -12.52 -7.48
CA VAL A 38 -16.47 -12.43 -8.77
C VAL A 38 -15.24 -13.35 -8.76
N LEU A 39 -14.28 -13.10 -7.87
CA LEU A 39 -12.98 -13.76 -7.97
C LEU A 39 -13.03 -15.23 -7.50
N LEU A 40 -13.71 -15.52 -6.39
CA LEU A 40 -13.80 -16.89 -5.86
C LEU A 40 -14.88 -17.72 -6.54
N LEU A 41 -16.12 -17.22 -6.66
CA LEU A 41 -17.23 -18.02 -7.19
C LEU A 41 -17.26 -18.07 -8.72
N LYS A 42 -17.23 -16.91 -9.40
CA LYS A 42 -17.33 -16.85 -10.87
C LYS A 42 -16.04 -17.30 -11.56
N TYR A 43 -14.89 -16.76 -11.15
CA TYR A 43 -13.59 -17.03 -11.78
C TYR A 43 -12.78 -18.13 -11.09
N GLN A 44 -13.27 -18.68 -9.97
CA GLN A 44 -12.68 -19.85 -9.31
C GLN A 44 -11.20 -19.69 -8.91
N LEU A 45 -10.79 -18.47 -8.55
CA LEU A 45 -9.44 -18.25 -8.04
C LEU A 45 -9.25 -19.03 -6.74
N THR A 46 -8.13 -19.75 -6.65
CA THR A 46 -7.74 -20.37 -5.38
C THR A 46 -7.38 -19.29 -4.36
N LYS A 47 -7.61 -19.56 -3.07
CA LYS A 47 -7.18 -18.67 -1.98
C LYS A 47 -5.70 -18.28 -2.09
N LYS A 48 -4.84 -19.23 -2.50
CA LYS A 48 -3.41 -18.99 -2.71
C LYS A 48 -3.13 -17.99 -3.85
N GLN A 49 -3.82 -18.11 -4.99
CA GLN A 49 -3.68 -17.13 -6.08
C GLN A 49 -4.17 -15.76 -5.64
N LEU A 50 -5.34 -15.71 -5.00
CA LEU A 50 -5.91 -14.46 -4.51
C LEU A 50 -5.02 -13.79 -3.48
N ALA A 51 -4.43 -14.55 -2.55
CA ALA A 51 -3.50 -14.02 -1.57
C ALA A 51 -2.29 -13.36 -2.23
N LYS A 52 -1.68 -13.99 -3.24
CA LYS A 52 -0.57 -13.38 -4.00
C LYS A 52 -0.96 -12.05 -4.62
N ILE A 53 -2.19 -11.93 -5.11
CA ILE A 53 -2.70 -10.69 -5.71
C ILE A 53 -2.92 -9.63 -4.63
N ILE A 54 -3.55 -9.98 -3.51
CA ILE A 54 -3.79 -9.04 -2.40
C ILE A 54 -2.46 -8.56 -1.79
N ILE A 55 -1.46 -9.44 -1.69
CA ILE A 55 -0.11 -9.08 -1.26
C ILE A 55 0.48 -8.00 -2.18
N LYS A 56 0.38 -8.20 -3.50
CA LYS A 56 0.85 -7.20 -4.47
C LYS A 56 0.10 -5.88 -4.29
N ALA A 57 -1.23 -5.94 -4.17
CA ALA A 57 -2.04 -4.74 -3.94
C ALA A 57 -1.59 -4.00 -2.67
N LEU A 58 -1.38 -4.71 -1.55
CA LEU A 58 -0.86 -4.13 -0.30
C LEU A 58 0.54 -3.52 -0.46
N GLN A 59 1.43 -4.14 -1.24
CA GLN A 59 2.77 -3.60 -1.48
C GLN A 59 2.74 -2.27 -2.25
N TYR A 60 1.83 -2.12 -3.22
CA TYR A 60 1.70 -0.90 -4.03
C TYR A 60 0.77 0.15 -3.40
N ASN A 61 -0.12 -0.26 -2.50
CA ASN A 61 -1.06 0.61 -1.81
C ASN A 61 -0.92 0.47 -0.29
N TYR A 62 0.31 0.70 0.18
CA TYR A 62 0.68 0.49 1.58
C TYR A 62 -0.16 1.35 2.56
N ALA A 63 -0.69 2.49 2.10
CA ALA A 63 -1.56 3.36 2.88
C ALA A 63 -2.89 2.71 3.29
N SER A 64 -3.33 1.66 2.59
CA SER A 64 -4.57 0.93 2.89
C SER A 64 -4.30 -0.43 3.55
N CYS A 65 -3.15 -0.59 4.21
CA CYS A 65 -2.73 -1.86 4.83
C CYS A 65 -3.78 -2.51 5.74
N ASP A 66 -4.44 -1.74 6.61
CA ASP A 66 -5.49 -2.24 7.51
C ASP A 66 -6.66 -2.85 6.74
N ASN A 67 -7.01 -2.28 5.59
CA ASN A 67 -8.09 -2.78 4.76
C ASN A 67 -7.71 -4.11 4.11
N TYR A 68 -6.47 -4.25 3.64
CA TYR A 68 -5.97 -5.53 3.15
C TYR A 68 -5.91 -6.60 4.23
N ALA A 69 -5.52 -6.27 5.47
CA ALA A 69 -5.55 -7.22 6.59
C ALA A 69 -6.97 -7.76 6.85
N LYS A 70 -7.98 -6.89 6.80
CA LYS A 70 -9.39 -7.30 6.90
C LYS A 70 -9.82 -8.20 5.74
N ILE A 71 -9.35 -7.91 4.53
CA ILE A 71 -9.63 -8.72 3.34
C ILE A 71 -9.02 -10.13 3.46
N PHE A 72 -7.78 -10.26 3.95
CA PHE A 72 -7.17 -11.56 4.20
C PHE A 72 -7.99 -12.39 5.20
N LYS A 73 -8.43 -11.76 6.29
CA LYS A 73 -9.33 -12.40 7.26
C LYS A 73 -10.63 -12.88 6.60
N ASN A 74 -11.23 -12.07 5.73
CA ASN A 74 -12.46 -12.42 5.01
C ASN A 74 -12.32 -13.64 4.10
N ILE A 75 -11.17 -13.82 3.43
CA ILE A 75 -10.91 -14.99 2.59
C ILE A 75 -10.46 -16.22 3.41
N GLY A 76 -10.44 -16.10 4.74
CA GLY A 76 -10.01 -17.16 5.66
C GLY A 76 -8.52 -17.45 5.56
N MET A 77 -7.69 -16.40 5.46
CA MET A 77 -6.24 -16.51 5.52
C MET A 77 -5.70 -15.62 6.65
N GLU A 78 -5.06 -16.23 7.63
CA GLU A 78 -4.44 -15.49 8.74
C GLU A 78 -3.02 -15.07 8.40
N ILE A 79 -2.66 -13.84 8.75
CA ILE A 79 -1.28 -13.35 8.61
C ILE A 79 -0.57 -13.52 9.95
N ASN A 80 0.31 -14.51 10.05
CA ASN A 80 1.01 -14.84 11.29
C ASN A 80 1.93 -13.70 11.77
N ASP A 81 2.52 -12.99 10.82
CA ASP A 81 3.52 -11.95 11.06
C ASP A 81 2.97 -10.53 10.82
N LEU A 82 1.64 -10.33 10.89
CA LEU A 82 1.03 -9.01 10.64
C LEU A 82 1.55 -7.95 11.60
N SER A 83 1.76 -8.31 12.87
CA SER A 83 2.33 -7.43 13.89
C SER A 83 3.78 -7.03 13.61
N LYS A 84 4.49 -7.76 12.74
CA LYS A 84 5.85 -7.42 12.31
C LYS A 84 5.86 -6.40 11.17
N LEU A 85 4.74 -6.24 10.44
CA LEU A 85 4.54 -5.11 9.55
C LEU A 85 4.37 -3.86 10.43
N LYS A 86 5.41 -3.01 10.48
CA LYS A 86 5.36 -1.74 11.22
C LYS A 86 4.51 -0.74 10.46
N PHE A 87 3.21 -0.74 10.72
CA PHE A 87 2.30 0.23 10.13
C PHE A 87 2.35 1.56 10.88
N PRO A 88 2.39 2.69 10.16
CA PRO A 88 2.16 4.00 10.76
C PRO A 88 0.80 4.08 11.43
N SER A 89 0.76 4.40 12.73
CA SER A 89 -0.50 4.65 13.43
C SER A 89 -1.15 5.93 12.91
N GLU A 90 -2.48 6.07 13.01
CA GLU A 90 -3.18 7.28 12.56
C GLU A 90 -2.67 8.58 13.22
N SER A 91 -2.12 8.47 14.42
CA SER A 91 -1.51 9.56 15.18
C SER A 91 -0.07 9.91 14.76
N SER A 92 0.56 9.11 13.91
CA SER A 92 1.96 9.28 13.49
C SER A 92 2.12 10.36 12.42
N ILE A 93 3.33 10.92 12.33
CA ILE A 93 3.67 11.91 11.30
C ILE A 93 3.74 11.25 9.93
N GLU A 94 4.16 9.99 9.86
CA GLU A 94 4.22 9.19 8.65
C GLU A 94 2.81 9.01 8.06
N PHE A 95 1.83 8.64 8.89
CA PHE A 95 0.43 8.54 8.47
C PHE A 95 -0.12 9.89 8.02
N THR A 96 0.22 10.97 8.73
CA THR A 96 -0.15 12.34 8.36
C THR A 96 0.35 12.70 6.96
N VAL A 97 1.60 12.34 6.65
CA VAL A 97 2.19 12.54 5.32
C VAL A 97 1.52 11.65 4.28
N MET A 98 1.36 10.35 4.55
CA MET A 98 0.73 9.38 3.62
C MET A 98 -0.69 9.78 3.19
N HIS A 99 -1.40 10.52 4.04
CA HIS A 99 -2.77 10.99 3.78
C HIS A 99 -2.87 12.50 3.49
N ASP A 100 -1.75 13.15 3.18
CA ASP A 100 -1.65 14.57 2.81
C ASP A 100 -2.38 15.53 3.78
N ARG A 101 -2.31 15.23 5.08
CA ARG A 101 -2.95 16.03 6.15
C ARG A 101 -2.10 17.26 6.47
N ILE A 102 -2.04 18.21 5.53
CA ILE A 102 -1.13 19.37 5.56
C ILE A 102 -1.23 20.22 6.83
N ASP A 103 -2.42 20.45 7.36
CA ASP A 103 -2.57 21.31 8.55
C ASP A 103 -1.95 20.67 9.79
N LYS A 104 -2.21 19.37 10.00
CA LYS A 104 -1.56 18.58 11.05
C LYS A 104 -0.05 18.48 10.86
N PHE A 105 0.40 18.36 9.60
CA PHE A 105 1.81 18.35 9.28
C PHE A 105 2.49 19.66 9.68
N LYS A 106 1.90 20.82 9.32
CA LYS A 106 2.40 22.16 9.68
C LYS A 106 2.46 22.36 11.19
N GLU A 107 1.44 21.91 11.90
CA GLU A 107 1.41 21.94 13.37
C GLU A 107 2.57 21.11 13.95
N TYR A 108 2.75 19.88 13.48
CA TYR A 108 3.81 19.00 13.96
C TYR A 108 5.21 19.60 13.78
N ILE A 109 5.54 20.10 12.59
CA ILE A 109 6.87 20.66 12.30
C ILE A 109 7.13 22.00 12.99
N SER A 110 6.10 22.69 13.48
CA SER A 110 6.28 23.91 14.28
C SER A 110 6.91 23.62 15.65
N GLN A 111 6.81 22.37 16.11
CA GLN A 111 7.28 21.90 17.42
C GLN A 111 8.38 20.83 17.31
N ASN A 112 8.58 20.25 16.12
CA ASN A 112 9.46 19.10 15.91
C ASN A 112 10.32 19.27 14.65
N GLU A 113 11.55 18.79 14.69
CA GLU A 113 12.41 18.67 13.51
C GLU A 113 12.28 17.27 12.89
N ILE A 114 12.15 17.19 11.56
CA ILE A 114 12.15 15.93 10.82
C ILE A 114 13.53 15.71 10.19
N LYS A 115 14.24 14.66 10.62
CA LYS A 115 15.52 14.25 10.02
C LYS A 115 15.27 13.51 8.70
N ASN A 116 15.99 13.90 7.66
CA ASN A 116 15.60 13.67 6.28
C ASN A 116 16.04 12.33 5.66
N GLU A 117 16.89 11.56 6.34
CA GLU A 117 17.61 10.47 5.67
C GLU A 117 16.78 9.20 5.45
N LYS A 118 15.85 8.86 6.37
CA LYS A 118 14.98 7.66 6.30
C LYS A 118 13.66 7.92 7.03
N PHE A 119 12.74 8.63 6.39
CA PHE A 119 11.44 9.01 6.96
C PHE A 119 10.48 7.82 7.08
N LEU A 120 10.32 7.06 5.99
CA LEU A 120 9.43 5.89 5.96
C LEU A 120 10.18 4.66 5.42
N LYS A 121 9.93 3.50 6.01
CA LYS A 121 10.42 2.20 5.50
C LYS A 121 9.23 1.34 5.09
N ILE A 122 9.11 1.07 3.80
CA ILE A 122 8.08 0.16 3.27
C ILE A 122 8.72 -1.23 3.07
N PRO A 123 8.14 -2.30 3.65
CA PRO A 123 8.67 -3.64 3.50
C PRO A 123 8.43 -4.17 2.08
N VAL A 124 9.47 -4.73 1.47
CA VAL A 124 9.34 -5.41 0.17
C VAL A 124 8.92 -6.85 0.40
N LEU A 125 7.72 -7.22 -0.07
CA LEU A 125 7.08 -8.50 0.24
C LEU A 125 7.40 -9.58 -0.81
N ASN A 126 8.68 -9.82 -1.08
CA ASN A 126 9.11 -10.76 -2.13
C ASN A 126 9.15 -12.22 -1.67
N ASN A 127 9.43 -12.47 -0.38
CA ASN A 127 9.61 -13.81 0.16
C ASN A 127 8.43 -14.20 1.06
N ILE A 128 7.43 -14.83 0.45
CA ILE A 128 6.16 -15.17 1.11
C ILE A 128 5.92 -16.65 1.03
N GLU A 129 5.71 -17.24 2.19
CA GLU A 129 5.26 -18.61 2.31
C GLU A 129 3.73 -18.63 2.47
N LEU A 130 3.05 -19.31 1.54
CA LEU A 130 1.60 -19.49 1.56
C LEU A 130 1.25 -20.92 1.94
N LYS A 131 0.75 -21.10 3.17
CA LYS A 131 0.17 -22.35 3.64
C LYS A 131 -1.31 -22.41 3.24
N SER A 132 -2.02 -23.47 3.65
CA SER A 132 -3.45 -23.64 3.32
C SER A 132 -4.28 -22.45 3.80
N ASP A 133 -4.04 -22.02 5.05
CA ASP A 133 -4.90 -21.07 5.75
C ASP A 133 -4.11 -19.93 6.41
N SER A 134 -2.80 -19.85 6.16
CA SER A 134 -1.96 -18.78 6.70
C SER A 134 -0.90 -18.27 5.73
N ILE A 135 -0.52 -17.02 5.97
CA ILE A 135 0.51 -16.28 5.27
C ILE A 135 1.62 -16.00 6.28
N SER A 136 2.83 -16.46 5.94
CA SER A 136 4.04 -16.11 6.67
C SER A 136 4.93 -15.29 5.75
N PHE A 137 5.26 -14.09 6.18
CA PHE A 137 6.30 -13.28 5.54
C PHE A 137 7.62 -13.74 6.17
N SER A 138 8.59 -14.17 5.37
CA SER A 138 9.87 -14.65 5.92
C SER A 138 10.72 -13.48 6.42
N TYR A 139 10.30 -12.84 7.50
CA TYR A 139 10.95 -11.66 8.09
C TYR A 139 12.36 -11.96 8.61
N TYR A 140 12.63 -13.20 9.01
CA TYR A 140 13.91 -13.61 9.59
C TYR A 140 15.10 -13.55 8.61
N HIS A 141 14.86 -13.31 7.32
CA HIS A 141 15.91 -13.07 6.32
C HIS A 141 15.83 -11.69 5.65
N MET A 142 14.96 -10.78 6.10
CA MET A 142 14.93 -9.42 5.57
C MET A 142 16.15 -8.65 6.09
N SER A 143 17.13 -8.49 5.22
CA SER A 143 18.25 -7.57 5.45
C SER A 143 17.73 -6.12 5.36
N GLU A 144 18.49 -5.13 5.84
CA GLU A 144 18.15 -3.71 5.61
C GLU A 144 17.97 -3.37 4.11
N LYS A 145 18.47 -4.20 3.18
CA LYS A 145 18.28 -4.06 1.74
C LYS A 145 16.87 -4.38 1.24
N ASP A 146 16.03 -5.05 2.04
CA ASP A 146 14.70 -5.51 1.64
C ASP A 146 13.58 -4.52 2.03
N ASN A 147 13.93 -3.31 2.45
CA ASN A 147 12.98 -2.23 2.70
C ASN A 147 13.23 -1.09 1.73
N LEU A 148 12.14 -0.57 1.15
CA LEU A 148 12.15 0.70 0.46
C LEU A 148 12.20 1.82 1.51
N ALA A 149 13.39 2.35 1.77
CA ALA A 149 13.58 3.51 2.63
C ALA A 149 13.37 4.79 1.81
N LEU A 150 12.39 5.59 2.21
CA LEU A 150 12.00 6.84 1.57
C LEU A 150 12.36 8.01 2.49
N SER A 151 12.97 9.05 1.93
CA SER A 151 13.01 10.38 2.56
C SER A 151 11.61 11.00 2.63
N LEU A 152 11.47 12.12 3.34
CA LEU A 152 10.18 12.81 3.47
C LEU A 152 9.60 13.24 2.11
N ILE A 153 10.42 13.82 1.22
CA ILE A 153 9.97 14.22 -0.11
C ILE A 153 9.58 12.99 -0.95
N GLU A 154 10.41 11.94 -0.92
CA GLU A 154 10.12 10.70 -1.67
C GLU A 154 8.84 10.04 -1.17
N THR A 155 8.55 10.12 0.13
CA THR A 155 7.28 9.66 0.71
C THR A 155 6.12 10.47 0.17
N CYS A 156 6.23 11.79 0.12
CA CYS A 156 5.18 12.64 -0.47
C CYS A 156 4.95 12.30 -1.96
N ALA A 157 6.01 12.10 -2.73
CA ALA A 157 5.90 11.74 -4.14
C ALA A 157 5.29 10.34 -4.35
N TYR A 158 5.66 9.38 -3.49
CA TYR A 158 5.16 8.00 -3.55
C TYR A 158 3.66 7.92 -3.27
N PHE A 159 3.18 8.64 -2.25
CA PHE A 159 1.76 8.61 -1.85
C PHE A 159 0.89 9.70 -2.51
N GLY A 160 1.48 10.58 -3.31
CA GLY A 160 0.75 11.69 -3.93
C GLY A 160 0.34 12.79 -2.94
N SER A 161 1.14 13.01 -1.89
CA SER A 161 0.90 14.04 -0.87
C SER A 161 1.32 15.42 -1.36
N VAL A 162 0.58 15.92 -2.35
CA VAL A 162 0.93 17.09 -3.15
C VAL A 162 1.00 18.36 -2.30
N ASN A 163 0.11 18.53 -1.31
CA ASN A 163 0.09 19.74 -0.50
C ASN A 163 1.32 19.82 0.41
N ILE A 164 1.69 18.70 1.05
CA ILE A 164 2.91 18.62 1.86
C ILE A 164 4.16 18.74 0.98
N PHE A 165 4.18 18.08 -0.18
CA PHE A 165 5.28 18.19 -1.14
C PHE A 165 5.55 19.64 -1.55
N PHE A 166 4.50 20.37 -1.98
CA PHE A 166 4.64 21.78 -2.35
C PHE A 166 5.10 22.64 -1.19
N PHE A 167 4.54 22.44 -0.01
CA PHE A 167 4.94 23.16 1.20
C PHE A 167 6.44 22.98 1.49
N LEU A 168 6.97 21.75 1.42
CA LEU A 168 8.38 21.47 1.68
C LEU A 168 9.32 22.16 0.67
N ILE A 169 8.94 22.17 -0.60
CA ILE A 169 9.74 22.83 -1.64
C ILE A 169 9.69 24.34 -1.49
N SER A 170 8.50 24.92 -1.28
CA SER A 170 8.31 26.36 -1.29
C SER A 170 8.80 27.04 0.00
N SER A 171 8.67 26.38 1.14
CA SER A 171 8.97 26.99 2.45
C SER A 171 10.31 26.55 3.04
N GLN A 172 10.78 25.33 2.73
CA GLN A 172 11.90 24.72 3.43
C GLN A 172 13.14 24.45 2.54
N LYS A 173 13.13 24.87 1.27
CA LYS A 173 14.23 24.71 0.29
C LYS A 173 14.76 23.26 0.18
N TYR A 174 13.87 22.29 0.35
CA TYR A 174 14.21 20.88 0.23
C TYR A 174 14.70 20.55 -1.20
N THR A 175 15.84 19.85 -1.33
CA THR A 175 16.41 19.47 -2.63
C THR A 175 15.77 18.19 -3.16
N ILE A 176 15.30 18.25 -4.41
CA ILE A 176 14.74 17.08 -5.11
C ILE A 176 15.89 16.12 -5.44
N SER A 177 15.84 14.90 -4.91
CA SER A 177 16.82 13.86 -5.16
C SER A 177 16.59 13.21 -6.54
N LYS A 178 17.69 12.86 -7.25
CA LYS A 178 17.67 12.17 -8.56
C LYS A 178 17.06 10.76 -8.54
N LYS A 179 16.71 10.18 -7.37
CA LYS A 179 16.07 8.86 -7.27
C LYS A 179 14.57 8.86 -7.59
N MET A 180 13.95 10.04 -7.66
CA MET A 180 12.53 10.23 -7.98
C MET A 180 12.05 9.56 -9.29
N PRO A 181 12.80 9.57 -10.42
CA PRO A 181 12.31 8.99 -11.68
C PRO A 181 12.07 7.49 -11.57
N SER A 182 12.91 6.74 -10.85
CA SER A 182 12.77 5.29 -10.73
C SER A 182 11.56 4.83 -9.89
N ILE A 183 11.03 5.68 -9.02
CA ILE A 183 9.83 5.38 -8.22
C ILE A 183 8.56 5.63 -9.04
N LEU A 184 8.57 6.65 -9.91
CA LEU A 184 7.44 7.03 -10.74
C LEU A 184 7.28 6.16 -12.02
N ILE A 185 8.29 5.38 -12.40
CA ILE A 185 8.24 4.51 -13.60
C ILE A 185 7.45 3.20 -13.38
N ASN A 186 7.00 2.90 -12.15
CA ASN A 186 6.21 1.70 -11.85
C ASN A 186 4.69 1.92 -11.83
N TRP A 187 4.18 3.02 -12.41
CA TRP A 187 2.75 3.31 -12.58
C TRP A 187 2.26 2.95 -13.98
#